data_AF-A0A1Y1IIW8-F1
#
_entry.id   AF-A0A1Y1IIW8-F1
#
_cell.length_a   1.000
_cell.length_b   1.000
_cell.length_c   1.000
_cell.angle_alpha   90.00
_cell.angle_beta   90.00
_cell.angle_gamma   90.00
#
_symmetry.space_group_name_H-M   'P 1'
#
loop_
_entity.id
_entity.type
_entity.pdbx_description
1 polymer ?
#
loop_
_entity_poly.entity_id
_entity_poly.type
_entity_poly.pdbx_seq_one_letter_code
_entity_poly.pdbx_strand_id
1 'polypeptide(L)'
;MVREIAKHLMTVRWHEIRFLPPHMELFLEKSKTDQYRVGRWVLIARVGGPYCPVGLTEYLLELGQYSQFGPGGLIRTVTISSQQYLRATQPAYTTVNSWFKDAASRLGLDPALYRTHSGRRGGATRAANVDVPDRLFKEHGF
;
A
#
# COMPACT_ATOMS: atom_id res chain seq x y z
N MET A 1 1.43 -15.74 -15.38
CA MET A 1 0.18 -15.54 -14.61
C MET A 1 0.46 -14.57 -13.45
N VAL A 2 0.46 -13.26 -13.73
CA VAL A 2 0.92 -12.22 -12.78
C VAL A 2 -0.15 -11.15 -12.70
N ARG A 3 -1.04 -11.23 -11.70
CA ARG A 3 -2.04 -10.20 -11.43
C ARG A 3 -2.04 -9.87 -9.93
N GLU A 4 -1.98 -8.58 -9.61
CA GLU A 4 -2.75 -7.95 -8.51
C GLU A 4 -2.15 -7.63 -7.12
N ILE A 5 -0.87 -7.26 -6.95
CA ILE A 5 -0.47 -6.62 -5.66
C ILE A 5 -1.16 -5.25 -5.45
N ALA A 6 -1.37 -4.48 -6.52
CA ALA A 6 -2.03 -3.18 -6.44
C ALA A 6 -3.52 -3.23 -6.01
N LYS A 7 -4.20 -4.37 -6.21
CA LYS A 7 -5.55 -4.56 -5.68
C LYS A 7 -5.57 -4.90 -4.20
N HIS A 8 -4.48 -5.48 -3.67
CA HIS A 8 -4.42 -5.86 -2.26
C HIS A 8 -4.30 -4.64 -1.32
N LEU A 9 -3.70 -3.53 -1.75
CA LEU A 9 -3.67 -2.32 -0.92
C LEU A 9 -5.09 -1.76 -0.69
N MET A 10 -5.98 -1.90 -1.68
CA MET A 10 -7.39 -1.52 -1.55
C MET A 10 -8.17 -2.46 -0.63
N THR A 11 -7.65 -3.62 -0.27
CA THR A 11 -8.30 -4.52 0.69
C THR A 11 -7.76 -4.36 2.11
N VAL A 12 -6.69 -3.57 2.31
CA VAL A 12 -6.14 -3.31 3.64
C VAL A 12 -7.14 -2.48 4.43
N ARG A 13 -7.52 -2.98 5.61
CA ARG A 13 -8.33 -2.24 6.56
C ARG A 13 -7.46 -1.58 7.63
N TRP A 14 -7.74 -0.33 7.95
CA TRP A 14 -6.88 0.45 8.84
C TRP A 14 -6.84 -0.12 10.27
N HIS A 15 -7.94 -0.68 10.74
CA HIS A 15 -8.08 -1.23 12.09
C HIS A 15 -7.43 -2.62 12.25
N GLU A 16 -6.94 -3.21 11.17
CA GLU A 16 -6.20 -4.48 11.19
C GLU A 16 -4.69 -4.25 11.13
N ILE A 17 -4.25 -2.99 11.07
CA ILE A 17 -2.84 -2.64 11.05
C ILE A 17 -2.31 -2.65 12.48
N ARG A 18 -1.19 -3.34 12.68
CA ARG A 18 -0.46 -3.32 13.95
C ARG A 18 0.83 -2.57 13.78
N PHE A 19 1.07 -1.60 14.66
CA PHE A 19 2.31 -0.84 14.70
C PHE A 19 3.16 -1.36 15.85
N LEU A 20 4.40 -1.75 15.53
CA LEU A 20 5.44 -2.08 16.48
C LEU A 20 6.62 -1.12 16.26
N PRO A 21 7.53 -0.98 17.25
CA PRO A 21 8.69 -0.12 17.08
C PRO A 21 9.53 -0.44 15.81
N PRO A 22 9.85 -1.72 15.49
CA PRO A 22 10.68 -2.02 14.33
C PRO A 22 9.90 -2.17 13.00
N HIS A 23 8.58 -2.38 13.03
CA HIS A 23 7.80 -2.67 11.82
C HIS A 23 6.30 -2.40 11.97
N MET A 24 5.59 -2.43 10.85
CA MET A 24 4.13 -2.51 10.80
C MET A 24 3.71 -3.85 10.21
N GLU A 25 2.59 -4.38 10.70
CA GLU A 25 1.96 -5.61 10.18
C GLU A 25 0.65 -5.24 9.49
N LEU A 26 0.49 -5.69 8.25
CA LEU A 26 -0.72 -5.51 7.45
C LEU A 26 -1.38 -6.87 7.19
N PHE A 27 -2.67 -6.97 7.43
CA PHE A 27 -3.45 -8.12 7.01
C PHE A 27 -3.96 -7.96 5.57
N LEU A 28 -3.72 -8.97 4.73
CA LEU A 28 -4.24 -9.03 3.37
C LEU A 28 -5.29 -10.15 3.28
N GLU A 29 -6.56 -9.76 3.18
CA GLU A 29 -7.71 -10.68 3.20
C GLU A 29 -7.82 -11.62 1.98
N LYS A 30 -7.10 -11.39 0.88
CA LYS A 30 -7.26 -12.23 -0.33
C LYS A 30 -6.13 -12.07 -1.35
N SER A 31 -5.72 -13.17 -1.97
CA SER A 31 -5.14 -13.17 -3.31
C SER A 31 -5.81 -14.25 -4.17
N LYS A 32 -5.70 -14.16 -5.50
CA LYS A 32 -6.26 -15.17 -6.42
C LYS A 32 -5.68 -16.57 -6.25
N THR A 33 -4.57 -16.73 -5.54
CA THR A 33 -3.90 -18.02 -5.31
C THR A 33 -4.16 -18.59 -3.92
N ASP A 34 -4.97 -17.92 -3.10
CA ASP A 34 -5.35 -18.43 -1.78
C ASP A 34 -6.55 -19.38 -1.90
N GLN A 35 -6.27 -20.64 -2.22
CA GLN A 35 -7.27 -21.70 -2.33
C GLN A 35 -8.02 -21.94 -1.02
N TYR A 36 -7.40 -21.64 0.13
CA TYR A 36 -7.95 -21.88 1.46
C TYR A 36 -8.58 -20.63 2.13
N ARG A 37 -8.47 -19.45 1.50
CA ARG A 37 -9.01 -18.16 1.96
C ARG A 37 -8.56 -17.76 3.37
N VAL A 38 -7.33 -18.10 3.74
CA VAL A 38 -6.78 -17.82 5.07
C VAL A 38 -6.31 -16.36 5.19
N GLY A 39 -5.96 -15.72 4.07
CA GLY A 39 -5.29 -14.42 4.08
C GLY A 39 -3.85 -14.54 4.59
N ARG A 40 -3.12 -13.42 4.65
CA ARG A 40 -1.75 -13.40 5.19
C ARG A 40 -1.39 -12.08 5.85
N TRP A 41 -0.49 -12.15 6.82
CA TRP A 41 0.18 -10.99 7.39
C TRP A 41 1.42 -10.63 6.58
N VAL A 42 1.59 -9.35 6.29
CA VAL A 42 2.77 -8.79 5.63
C VAL A 42 3.45 -7.82 6.58
N LEU A 43 4.75 -8.02 6.79
CA LEU A 43 5.57 -7.14 7.62
C LEU A 43 6.21 -6.07 6.74
N ILE A 44 6.16 -4.82 7.19
CA ILE A 44 6.81 -3.67 6.56
C ILE A 44 7.75 -3.05 7.58
N ALA A 45 9.06 -3.15 7.32
CA ALA A 45 10.08 -2.64 8.21
C ALA A 45 10.03 -1.11 8.34
N ARG A 46 10.27 -0.61 9.56
CA ARG A 46 10.45 0.82 9.84
C ARG A 46 11.87 1.21 9.45
N VAL A 47 12.01 1.94 8.34
CA VAL A 47 13.30 2.39 7.81
C VAL A 47 13.69 3.83 8.21
N GLY A 48 12.78 4.57 8.85
CA GLY A 48 12.98 5.99 9.17
C GLY A 48 12.95 6.93 7.94
N GLY A 49 13.20 8.22 8.18
CA GLY A 49 13.19 9.26 7.15
C GLY A 49 11.79 9.69 6.68
N PRO A 50 11.70 10.72 5.81
CA PRO A 50 10.43 11.33 5.40
C PRO A 50 9.57 10.44 4.52
N TYR A 51 10.15 9.38 3.95
CA TYR A 51 9.46 8.44 3.05
C TYR A 51 9.23 7.07 3.69
N CYS A 52 9.39 6.95 5.01
CA CYS A 52 9.16 5.71 5.73
C CYS A 52 7.70 5.26 5.55
N PRO A 53 7.42 4.07 4.99
CA PRO A 53 6.04 3.63 4.83
C PRO A 53 5.29 3.51 6.15
N VAL A 54 5.98 3.09 7.22
CA VAL A 54 5.40 3.00 8.57
C VAL A 54 5.01 4.39 9.08
N GLY A 55 5.96 5.34 9.09
CA GLY A 55 5.70 6.70 9.57
C GLY A 55 4.67 7.45 8.73
N LEU A 56 4.67 7.27 7.41
CA LEU A 56 3.64 7.84 6.52
C LEU A 56 2.25 7.27 6.80
N THR A 57 2.17 5.98 7.17
CA THR A 57 0.88 5.35 7.51
C THR A 57 0.38 5.87 8.86
N GLU A 58 1.25 5.98 9.87
CA GLU A 58 0.92 6.58 11.17
C GLU A 58 0.39 8.01 10.98
N TYR A 59 1.13 8.83 10.22
CA TYR A 59 0.74 10.21 9.90
C TYR A 59 -0.60 10.29 9.17
N LEU A 60 -0.86 9.40 8.20
CA LEU A 60 -2.13 9.34 7.48
C LEU A 60 -3.31 9.05 8.43
N LEU A 61 -3.14 8.12 9.37
CA LEU A 61 -4.21 7.72 10.30
C LEU A 61 -4.53 8.85 11.28
N GLU A 62 -3.51 9.56 11.76
CA GLU A 62 -3.63 10.72 12.64
C GLU A 62 -4.32 11.89 11.92
N LEU A 63 -3.77 12.30 10.76
CA LEU A 63 -4.31 13.41 9.97
C LEU A 63 -5.75 13.13 9.50
N GLY A 64 -6.06 11.88 9.16
CA GLY A 64 -7.38 11.46 8.72
C GLY A 64 -8.37 11.12 9.82
N GLN A 65 -7.95 11.23 11.09
CA GLN A 65 -8.78 10.95 12.27
C GLN A 65 -9.52 9.61 12.17
N TYR A 66 -8.83 8.56 11.70
CA TYR A 66 -9.46 7.30 11.29
C TYR A 66 -10.29 6.65 12.40
N SER A 67 -9.86 6.78 13.65
CA SER A 67 -10.53 6.28 14.84
C SER A 67 -11.95 6.82 15.04
N GLN A 68 -12.27 8.00 14.49
CA GLN A 68 -13.60 8.61 14.60
C GLN A 68 -14.63 8.02 13.62
N PHE A 69 -14.18 7.35 12.56
CA PHE A 69 -15.04 6.89 11.46
C PHE A 69 -15.35 5.39 11.48
N GLY A 70 -14.89 4.67 12.50
CA GLY A 70 -15.08 3.23 12.62
C GLY A 70 -14.33 2.40 11.56
N PRO A 71 -14.59 1.08 11.50
CA PRO A 71 -13.92 0.15 10.59
C PRO A 71 -14.00 0.57 9.11
N GLY A 72 -12.94 0.33 8.33
CA GLY A 72 -12.92 0.70 6.91
C GLY A 72 -11.55 0.53 6.24
N GLY A 73 -11.49 0.86 4.95
CA GLY A 73 -10.26 0.79 4.15
C GLY A 73 -9.21 1.81 4.59
N LEU A 74 -7.94 1.44 4.46
CA LEU A 74 -6.81 2.34 4.70
C LEU A 74 -6.80 3.49 3.68
N ILE A 75 -6.99 3.20 2.40
CA ILE A 75 -7.01 4.22 1.36
C ILE A 75 -8.40 4.85 1.28
N ARG A 76 -8.45 6.17 1.48
CA ARG A 76 -9.68 6.96 1.54
C ARG A 76 -9.69 8.04 0.46
N THR A 77 -10.89 8.47 0.07
CA THR A 77 -11.06 9.50 -0.95
C THR A 77 -10.70 10.85 -0.37
N VAL A 78 -9.74 11.55 -0.98
CA VAL A 78 -9.42 12.93 -0.62
C VAL A 78 -10.40 13.86 -1.32
N THR A 79 -10.99 14.80 -0.59
CA THR A 79 -11.67 15.95 -1.20
C THR A 79 -10.75 17.14 -1.15
N ILE A 80 -10.48 17.73 -2.32
CA ILE A 80 -9.70 18.94 -2.46
C ILE A 80 -10.67 20.05 -2.87
N SER A 81 -11.17 20.79 -1.88
CA SER A 81 -11.94 22.03 -2.09
C SER A 81 -11.21 23.19 -1.39
N SER A 82 -11.95 24.19 -0.88
CA SER A 82 -11.40 25.23 0.00
C SER A 82 -10.76 24.66 1.27
N GLN A 83 -11.16 23.45 1.68
CA GLN A 83 -10.52 22.67 2.74
C GLN A 83 -10.23 21.26 2.22
N GLN A 84 -9.06 20.71 2.58
CA GLN A 84 -8.69 19.35 2.23
C GLN A 84 -9.01 18.42 3.40
N TYR A 85 -9.79 17.37 3.13
CA TYR A 85 -10.10 16.35 4.14
C TYR A 85 -10.29 14.97 3.51
N LEU A 86 -10.09 13.93 4.33
CA LEU A 86 -10.30 12.53 3.96
C LEU A 86 -11.74 12.13 4.22
N ARG A 87 -12.42 11.58 3.21
CA ARG A 87 -13.75 10.98 3.36
C ARG A 87 -13.62 9.58 3.95
N ALA A 88 -14.64 9.11 4.66
CA ALA A 88 -14.72 7.70 5.08
C ALA A 88 -14.83 6.72 3.89
N THR A 89 -15.20 7.19 2.70
CA THR A 89 -15.38 6.37 1.51
C THR A 89 -14.06 6.01 0.82
N GLN A 90 -13.95 4.75 0.42
CA GLN A 90 -12.82 4.25 -0.34
C GLN A 90 -12.95 4.59 -1.83
N PRO A 91 -11.89 5.10 -2.49
CA PRO A 91 -11.94 5.43 -3.92
C PRO A 91 -11.96 4.17 -4.79
N ALA A 92 -12.35 4.32 -6.06
CA ALA A 92 -12.19 3.24 -7.03
C ALA A 92 -10.71 2.98 -7.35
N TYR A 93 -10.38 1.75 -7.73
CA TYR A 93 -9.01 1.38 -8.12
C TYR A 93 -8.45 2.26 -9.26
N THR A 94 -9.30 2.63 -10.23
CA THR A 94 -8.93 3.49 -11.35
C THR A 94 -8.49 4.88 -10.89
N THR A 95 -9.17 5.43 -9.88
CA THR A 95 -8.81 6.71 -9.24
C THR A 95 -7.44 6.62 -8.57
N VAL A 96 -7.18 5.57 -7.79
CA VAL A 96 -5.88 5.36 -7.13
C VAL A 96 -4.76 5.20 -8.16
N ASN A 97 -5.01 4.48 -9.25
CA ASN A 97 -4.05 4.34 -10.34
C ASN A 97 -3.81 5.67 -11.08
N SER A 98 -4.81 6.56 -11.15
CA SER A 98 -4.62 7.93 -11.65
C SER A 98 -3.70 8.72 -10.74
N TRP A 99 -3.96 8.74 -9.43
CA TRP A 99 -3.09 9.43 -8.46
C TRP A 99 -1.64 8.95 -8.52
N PHE A 100 -1.44 7.63 -8.69
CA PHE A 100 -0.11 7.07 -8.86
C PHE A 100 0.60 7.61 -10.11
N LYS A 101 -0.11 7.68 -11.24
CA LYS A 101 0.41 8.23 -12.49
C LYS A 101 0.72 9.72 -12.39
N ASP A 102 -0.14 10.48 -11.71
CA ASP A 102 0.06 11.91 -11.49
C ASP A 102 1.30 12.14 -10.61
N ALA A 103 1.48 11.33 -9.56
CA ALA A 103 2.67 11.37 -8.72
C ALA A 103 3.95 11.00 -9.51
N ALA A 104 3.89 9.97 -10.36
CA ALA A 104 5.01 9.61 -11.23
C ALA A 104 5.38 10.74 -12.20
N SER A 105 4.38 11.38 -12.82
CA SER A 105 4.56 12.53 -13.71
C SER A 105 5.26 13.69 -12.99
N ARG A 106 4.85 14.00 -11.76
CA ARG A 106 5.49 15.05 -10.93
C ARG A 106 6.94 14.76 -10.57
N LEU A 107 7.34 13.49 -10.59
CA LEU A 107 8.72 13.05 -10.39
C LEU A 107 9.52 13.01 -11.71
N GLY A 108 8.94 13.45 -12.83
CA GLY A 108 9.58 13.42 -14.15
C GLY A 108 9.60 12.04 -14.81
N LEU A 109 8.79 11.09 -14.31
CA LEU A 109 8.69 9.74 -14.86
C LEU A 109 7.54 9.64 -15.87
N ASP A 110 7.72 8.87 -16.94
CA ASP A 110 6.67 8.67 -17.97
C ASP A 110 5.47 7.86 -17.43
N PRO A 111 4.28 8.46 -17.25
CA PRO A 111 3.11 7.76 -16.71
C PRO A 111 2.56 6.64 -17.60
N ALA A 112 2.99 6.54 -18.85
CA ALA A 112 2.68 5.40 -19.71
C ALA A 112 3.43 4.13 -19.27
N LEU A 113 4.67 4.30 -18.80
CA LEU A 113 5.56 3.23 -18.34
C LEU A 113 5.37 2.88 -16.85
N TYR A 114 4.87 3.83 -16.06
CA TYR A 114 4.65 3.64 -14.63
C TYR A 114 3.17 3.41 -14.27
N ARG A 115 2.88 2.28 -13.65
CA ARG A 115 1.58 1.95 -13.05
C ARG A 115 1.80 1.38 -11.65
N THR A 116 0.73 1.13 -10.92
CA THR A 116 0.79 0.51 -9.59
C THR A 116 1.56 -0.85 -9.58
N HIS A 117 1.65 -1.55 -10.71
CA HIS A 117 2.48 -2.76 -10.87
C HIS A 117 3.99 -2.49 -10.97
N SER A 118 4.40 -1.29 -11.35
CA SER A 118 5.81 -0.90 -11.44
C SER A 118 6.49 -0.93 -10.07
N GLY A 119 5.77 -0.59 -9.00
CA GLY A 119 6.26 -0.72 -7.63
C GLY A 119 6.60 -2.16 -7.24
N ARG A 120 5.80 -3.14 -7.67
CA ARG A 120 6.10 -4.58 -7.47
C ARG A 120 7.40 -4.97 -8.17
N ARG A 121 7.55 -4.61 -9.44
CA ARG A 121 8.73 -4.96 -10.23
C ARG A 121 9.99 -4.32 -9.64
N GLY A 122 9.93 -3.03 -9.32
CA GLY A 122 11.03 -2.32 -8.67
C GLY A 122 11.41 -2.94 -7.32
N GLY A 123 10.43 -3.30 -6.49
CA GLY A 123 10.65 -3.99 -5.22
C GLY A 123 11.35 -5.34 -5.39
N ALA A 124 10.89 -6.17 -6.32
CA ALA A 124 11.51 -7.46 -6.63
C ALA A 124 12.96 -7.27 -7.13
N THR A 125 13.20 -6.36 -8.07
CA THR A 125 14.55 -6.08 -8.57
C THR A 125 15.46 -5.56 -7.45
N ARG A 126 14.99 -4.67 -6.58
CA ARG A 126 15.77 -4.15 -5.46
C ARG A 126 16.15 -5.25 -4.47
N ALA A 127 15.22 -6.15 -4.15
CA ALA A 127 15.49 -7.29 -3.26
C ALA A 127 16.47 -8.29 -3.89
N ALA A 128 16.40 -8.52 -5.20
CA ALA A 128 17.36 -9.37 -5.93
C ALA A 128 18.77 -8.78 -5.90
N ASN A 129 18.88 -7.45 -6.04
CA ASN A 129 20.17 -6.76 -6.02
C ASN A 129 20.84 -6.69 -4.64
N VAL A 130 20.16 -7.11 -3.57
CA VAL A 130 20.72 -7.18 -2.21
C VAL A 130 20.75 -8.62 -1.66
N ASP A 131 20.73 -9.59 -2.58
CA ASP A 131 20.89 -11.02 -2.31
C ASP A 131 19.92 -11.58 -1.25
N VAL A 132 18.69 -11.05 -1.21
CA VAL A 132 17.62 -11.68 -0.43
C VAL A 132 17.43 -13.12 -0.96
N PRO A 133 17.23 -14.13 -0.10
CA PRO A 133 16.94 -15.48 -0.58
C PRO A 133 15.62 -15.58 -1.36
N ASP A 134 15.63 -16.31 -2.49
CA ASP A 134 14.48 -16.60 -3.36
C ASP A 134 13.19 -17.00 -2.64
N ARG A 135 13.32 -17.72 -1.51
CA ARG A 135 12.19 -18.13 -0.67
C ARG A 135 11.42 -16.92 -0.12
N LEU A 136 12.13 -15.89 0.34
CA LEU A 136 11.51 -14.68 0.90
C LEU A 136 10.80 -13.84 -0.17
N PHE A 137 11.24 -13.89 -1.43
CA PHE A 137 10.53 -13.23 -2.53
C PHE A 137 9.14 -13.82 -2.74
N LYS A 138 9.06 -15.15 -2.74
CA LYS A 138 7.81 -15.88 -2.97
C LYS A 138 6.82 -15.60 -1.84
N GLU A 139 7.27 -15.47 -0.60
CA GLU A 139 6.43 -15.11 0.55
C GLU A 139 5.87 -13.69 0.44
N HIS A 140 6.60 -12.73 -0.14
CA HIS A 140 6.08 -11.38 -0.42
C HIS A 140 5.23 -11.31 -1.71
N GLY A 141 5.16 -12.40 -2.48
CA GLY A 141 4.31 -12.52 -3.67
C GLY A 141 4.91 -11.88 -4.92
N PHE A 142 6.24 -11.76 -4.97
CA PHE A 142 6.98 -11.27 -6.14
C PHE A 142 6.95 -12.25 -7.30
#